data_AF-A0A353ZSZ1-F1
#
_entry.id   AF-A0A353ZSZ1-F1
#
_cell.length_a   1.000
_cell.length_b   1.000
_cell.length_c   1.000
_cell.angle_alpha   90.00
_cell.angle_beta   90.00
_cell.angle_gamma   90.00
#
_symmetry.space_group_name_H-M   'P 1'
#
loop_
_entity.id
_entity.type
_entity.pdbx_description
1 polymer ?
#
loop_
_entity_poly.entity_id
_entity_poly.type
_entity_poly.pdbx_seq_one_letter_code
_entity_poly.pdbx_strand_id
1 'polypeptide(L)'
;MDTLIEIPGDRTAAKFAYAAAGLGVVGVATLGAMYAIEVPRNGPYVFGTINDATGGVFNLAIIPVILQVHRRLRRTPGSEAAKWLVVAATGAGSASSFLLVAKKLDFNVSTGITVGAMVVQACWFLLAHRSLLKTGGYPRDLAKLGQSIGGALLVALPLAALAAVEQAPAWIRWGIGGAGIVVGATAWVAWPYWYFLASRHLSHRPVTSRHPAAR
;
A
#
# COMPACT_ATOMS: atom_id res chain seq x y z
N MET A 1 17.88 -16.78 27.58
CA MET A 1 16.64 -16.01 27.32
C MET A 1 17.08 -14.72 26.65
N ASP A 2 17.11 -14.70 25.33
CA ASP A 2 17.48 -13.50 24.59
C ASP A 2 16.36 -12.47 24.76
N THR A 3 16.68 -11.38 25.44
CA THR A 3 15.87 -10.17 25.45
C THR A 3 15.70 -9.73 24.00
N LEU A 4 14.53 -10.02 23.42
CA LEU A 4 14.13 -9.50 22.12
C LEU A 4 14.19 -7.97 22.22
N ILE A 5 15.25 -7.38 21.67
CA ILE A 5 15.43 -5.93 21.62
C ILE A 5 14.28 -5.41 20.76
N GLU A 6 13.25 -4.86 21.40
CA GLU A 6 12.14 -4.21 20.73
C GLU A 6 12.72 -3.04 19.93
N ILE A 7 12.60 -3.10 18.60
CA ILE A 7 13.05 -2.00 17.75
C ILE A 7 12.14 -0.80 18.03
N PRO A 8 12.69 0.32 18.54
CA PRO A 8 11.87 1.47 18.91
C PRO A 8 11.01 1.97 17.74
N GLY A 9 9.86 2.56 18.09
CA GLY A 9 9.08 3.35 17.15
C GLY A 9 9.93 4.46 16.50
N ASP A 10 9.60 4.84 15.27
CA ASP A 10 10.22 5.94 14.55
C ASP A 10 9.15 7.00 14.28
N ARG A 11 9.27 8.16 14.95
CA ARG A 11 8.31 9.26 14.86
C ARG A 11 8.18 9.82 13.45
N THR A 12 9.25 9.80 12.67
CA THR A 12 9.23 10.25 11.29
C THR A 12 8.41 9.27 10.46
N ALA A 13 8.72 7.98 10.53
CA ALA A 13 7.95 6.94 9.84
C ALA A 13 6.48 6.92 10.29
N ALA A 14 6.18 7.22 11.55
CA ALA A 14 4.82 7.34 12.05
C ALA A 14 4.04 8.50 11.41
N LYS A 15 4.65 9.69 11.31
CA LYS A 15 4.04 10.85 10.63
C LYS A 15 3.76 10.55 9.16
N PHE A 16 4.72 9.91 8.49
CA PHE A 16 4.59 9.50 7.10
C PHE A 16 3.51 8.43 6.91
N ALA A 17 3.39 7.46 7.82
CA ALA A 17 2.29 6.50 7.82
C ALA A 17 0.93 7.16 8.02
N TYR A 18 0.83 8.17 8.91
CA TYR A 18 -0.41 8.92 9.10
C TYR A 18 -0.77 9.75 7.86
N ALA A 19 0.21 10.43 7.25
CA ALA A 19 0.02 11.15 6.00
C ALA A 19 -0.41 10.21 4.87
N ALA A 20 0.22 9.04 4.73
CA ALA A 20 -0.15 8.02 3.75
C ALA A 20 -1.58 7.50 3.98
N ALA A 21 -2.01 7.32 5.24
CA ALA A 21 -3.38 6.96 5.53
C ALA A 21 -4.38 8.03 5.05
N GLY A 22 -4.11 9.31 5.35
CA GLY A 22 -4.94 10.43 4.90
C GLY A 22 -4.99 10.55 3.38
N LEU A 23 -3.83 10.51 2.72
CA LEU A 23 -3.71 10.53 1.25
C LEU A 23 -4.42 9.34 0.62
N GLY A 24 -4.33 8.15 1.22
CA GLY A 24 -5.02 6.96 0.76
C GLY A 24 -6.54 7.10 0.82
N VAL A 25 -7.08 7.68 1.90
CA VAL A 25 -8.52 7.97 2.03
C VAL A 25 -8.97 8.98 0.98
N VAL A 26 -8.20 10.06 0.76
CA VAL A 26 -8.48 11.04 -0.28
C VAL A 26 -8.49 10.38 -1.66
N GLY A 27 -7.47 9.57 -1.96
CA GLY A 27 -7.37 8.82 -3.22
C GLY A 27 -8.61 7.96 -3.48
N VAL A 28 -8.98 7.10 -2.51
CA VAL A 28 -10.19 6.26 -2.59
C VAL A 28 -11.46 7.10 -2.84
N ALA A 29 -11.63 8.20 -2.09
CA ALA A 29 -12.81 9.06 -2.23
C ALA A 29 -12.86 9.75 -3.60
N THR A 30 -11.72 10.27 -4.07
CA THR A 30 -11.64 10.95 -5.37
C THR A 30 -11.82 9.99 -6.53
N LEU A 31 -11.27 8.78 -6.44
CA LEU A 31 -11.48 7.74 -7.46
C LEU A 31 -12.97 7.33 -7.52
N GLY A 32 -13.59 7.14 -6.35
CA GLY A 32 -15.03 6.86 -6.26
C GLY A 32 -15.87 7.99 -6.86
N ALA A 33 -15.55 9.25 -6.55
CA ALA A 33 -16.23 10.42 -7.10
C ALA A 33 -16.06 10.53 -8.62
N MET A 34 -14.87 10.25 -9.15
CA MET A 34 -14.61 10.23 -10.59
C MET A 34 -15.54 9.23 -11.30
N TYR A 35 -15.59 7.98 -10.83
CA TYR A 35 -16.44 6.94 -11.43
C TYR A 35 -17.94 7.20 -11.25
N ALA A 36 -18.36 7.82 -10.14
CA ALA A 36 -19.76 8.09 -9.87
C ALA A 36 -20.30 9.34 -10.59
N ILE A 37 -19.45 10.36 -10.80
CA ILE A 37 -19.89 11.69 -11.24
C ILE A 37 -19.37 12.03 -12.64
N GLU A 38 -18.09 11.79 -12.92
CA GLU A 38 -17.43 12.29 -14.12
C GLU A 38 -17.44 11.27 -15.27
N VAL A 39 -17.22 9.99 -14.98
CA VAL A 39 -17.25 8.92 -15.99
C VAL A 39 -18.60 8.85 -16.72
N PRO A 40 -19.78 8.89 -16.05
CA PRO A 40 -21.07 8.87 -16.76
C PRO A 40 -21.32 10.09 -17.65
N ARG A 41 -20.61 11.20 -17.39
CA ARG A 41 -20.72 12.46 -18.14
C ARG A 41 -19.57 12.65 -19.13
N ASN A 42 -18.65 11.71 -19.20
CA ASN A 42 -17.43 11.77 -20.00
C ASN A 42 -16.59 13.05 -19.77
N GLY A 43 -16.42 13.45 -18.51
CA GLY A 43 -15.58 14.59 -18.14
C GLY A 43 -16.11 15.38 -16.94
N PRO A 44 -15.37 16.38 -16.42
CA PRO A 44 -14.04 16.88 -16.81
C PRO A 44 -12.81 16.13 -16.22
N TYR A 45 -13.02 15.02 -15.50
CA TYR A 45 -11.96 14.20 -14.87
C TYR A 45 -11.07 14.97 -13.86
N VAL A 46 -11.66 15.95 -13.16
CA VAL A 46 -10.98 16.71 -12.09
C VAL A 46 -10.70 15.80 -10.90
N PHE A 47 -11.64 14.93 -10.52
CA PHE A 47 -11.39 13.98 -9.43
C PHE A 47 -10.33 12.94 -9.80
N GLY A 48 -10.25 12.55 -11.08
CA GLY A 48 -9.15 11.73 -11.60
C GLY A 48 -7.79 12.42 -11.41
N THR A 49 -7.69 13.69 -11.78
CA THR A 49 -6.45 14.47 -11.60
C THR A 49 -6.04 14.59 -10.13
N ILE A 50 -7.01 14.81 -9.22
CA ILE A 50 -6.76 14.86 -7.77
C ILE A 50 -6.29 13.49 -7.26
N ASN A 51 -6.94 12.41 -7.70
CA ASN A 51 -6.55 11.04 -7.36
C ASN A 51 -5.10 10.76 -7.75
N ASP A 52 -4.71 11.14 -8.98
CA ASP A 52 -3.36 10.90 -9.48
C ASP A 52 -2.32 11.73 -8.72
N ALA A 53 -2.57 13.02 -8.48
CA ALA A 53 -1.69 13.86 -7.68
C ALA A 53 -1.52 13.31 -6.25
N THR A 54 -2.62 12.90 -5.64
CA THR A 54 -2.64 12.32 -4.29
C THR A 54 -1.90 10.98 -4.27
N GLY A 55 -2.08 10.14 -5.29
CA GLY A 55 -1.36 8.89 -5.48
C GLY A 55 0.15 9.10 -5.62
N GLY A 56 0.56 10.16 -6.31
CA GLY A 56 1.96 10.55 -6.45
C GLY A 56 2.61 10.88 -5.10
N VAL A 57 1.92 11.67 -4.27
CA VAL A 57 2.39 12.02 -2.92
C VAL A 57 2.30 10.82 -1.97
N PHE A 58 1.25 10.01 -2.07
CA PHE A 58 1.07 8.79 -1.28
C PHE A 58 2.25 7.85 -1.46
N ASN A 59 2.67 7.59 -2.71
CA ASN A 59 3.81 6.76 -3.00
C ASN A 59 5.09 7.29 -2.30
N LEU A 60 5.37 8.59 -2.36
CA LEU A 60 6.51 9.14 -1.61
C LEU A 60 6.37 8.96 -0.10
N ALA A 61 5.16 9.17 0.42
CA ALA A 61 4.89 9.11 1.85
C ALA A 61 5.07 7.70 2.44
N ILE A 62 4.88 6.62 1.65
CA ILE A 62 5.02 5.25 2.16
C ILE A 62 6.48 4.76 2.20
N ILE A 63 7.42 5.44 1.53
CA ILE A 63 8.85 5.01 1.49
C ILE A 63 9.47 4.90 2.90
N PRO A 64 9.37 5.92 3.78
CA PRO A 64 9.91 5.80 5.14
C PRO A 64 9.28 4.67 5.95
N VAL A 65 7.99 4.39 5.71
CA VAL A 65 7.25 3.30 6.36
C VAL A 65 7.81 1.95 5.92
N ILE A 66 7.98 1.75 4.62
CA ILE A 66 8.60 0.54 4.04
C ILE A 66 9.98 0.28 4.66
N LEU A 67 10.84 1.31 4.69
CA LEU A 67 12.19 1.20 5.25
C LEU A 67 12.15 0.80 6.73
N GLN A 68 11.23 1.39 7.49
CA GLN A 68 11.08 1.12 8.92
C GLN A 68 10.50 -0.27 9.20
N VAL A 69 9.60 -0.78 8.36
CA VAL A 69 9.12 -2.17 8.40
C VAL A 69 10.25 -3.15 8.07
N HIS A 70 11.06 -2.87 7.04
CA HIS A 70 12.19 -3.70 6.66
C HIS A 70 13.26 -3.85 7.76
N ARG A 71 13.45 -2.84 8.61
CA ARG A 71 14.36 -2.96 9.77
C ARG A 71 13.96 -4.07 10.74
N ARG A 72 12.68 -4.48 10.75
CA ARG A 72 12.13 -5.55 11.59
C ARG A 72 12.17 -6.93 10.93
N LEU A 73 12.56 -7.00 9.66
CA LEU A 73 12.76 -8.25 8.94
C LEU A 73 14.17 -8.79 9.17
N ARG A 74 14.32 -10.10 9.06
CA ARG A 74 15.65 -10.72 9.02
C ARG A 74 16.44 -10.15 7.84
N ARG A 75 17.66 -9.68 8.11
CA ARG A 75 18.57 -9.19 7.06
C ARG A 75 19.13 -10.39 6.30
N THR A 76 18.67 -10.55 5.07
CA THR A 76 19.19 -11.49 4.08
C THR A 76 19.37 -10.74 2.77
N PRO A 77 20.22 -11.21 1.84
CA PRO A 77 20.36 -10.59 0.52
C PRO A 77 19.02 -10.42 -0.20
N GLY A 78 18.13 -11.42 -0.09
CA GLY A 78 16.78 -11.35 -0.66
C GLY A 78 15.88 -10.29 -0.01
N SER A 79 15.95 -10.13 1.32
CA SER A 79 15.19 -9.09 2.05
C SER A 79 15.68 -7.68 1.69
N GLU A 80 16.99 -7.51 1.49
CA GLU A 80 17.60 -6.25 1.07
C GLU A 80 17.28 -5.90 -0.39
N ALA A 81 17.33 -6.88 -1.30
CA ALA A 81 16.89 -6.69 -2.68
C ALA A 81 15.40 -6.33 -2.76
N ALA A 82 14.55 -7.05 -2.00
CA ALA A 82 13.11 -6.77 -1.95
C ALA A 82 12.81 -5.36 -1.43
N LYS A 83 13.57 -4.88 -0.43
CA LYS A 83 13.47 -3.50 0.09
C LYS A 83 13.67 -2.47 -1.00
N TRP A 84 14.76 -2.57 -1.75
CA TRP A 84 15.07 -1.59 -2.79
C TRP A 84 14.17 -1.73 -4.00
N LEU A 85 13.72 -2.94 -4.32
CA LEU A 85 12.73 -3.17 -5.36
C LEU A 85 11.41 -2.46 -5.05
N VAL A 86 10.85 -2.63 -3.85
CA VAL A 86 9.59 -1.95 -3.48
C VAL A 86 9.77 -0.43 -3.37
N VAL A 87 10.92 0.06 -2.90
CA VAL A 87 11.22 1.50 -2.85
C VAL A 87 11.32 2.08 -4.26
N ALA A 88 12.03 1.40 -5.17
CA ALA A 88 12.15 1.83 -6.56
C ALA A 88 10.80 1.80 -7.29
N ALA A 89 10.01 0.74 -7.12
CA ALA A 89 8.67 0.64 -7.68
C ALA A 89 7.75 1.76 -7.16
N THR A 90 7.84 2.09 -5.88
CA THR A 90 7.09 3.19 -5.27
C THR A 90 7.55 4.55 -5.83
N GLY A 91 8.86 4.75 -6.00
CA GLY A 91 9.39 5.95 -6.66
C GLY A 91 8.93 6.08 -8.11
N ALA A 92 8.93 4.98 -8.86
CA ALA A 92 8.42 4.93 -10.24
C ALA A 92 6.92 5.24 -10.31
N GLY A 93 6.12 4.70 -9.37
CA GLY A 93 4.71 5.02 -9.23
C GLY A 93 4.49 6.51 -8.99
N SER A 94 5.25 7.11 -8.07
CA SER A 94 5.17 8.55 -7.80
C SER A 94 5.53 9.41 -9.02
N ALA A 95 6.66 9.11 -9.67
CA ALA A 95 7.09 9.81 -10.87
C ALA A 95 6.05 9.68 -11.99
N SER A 96 5.48 8.48 -12.18
CA SER A 96 4.44 8.23 -13.16
C SER A 96 3.20 9.10 -12.92
N SER A 97 2.71 9.14 -11.68
CA SER A 97 1.55 9.97 -11.31
C SER A 97 1.79 11.46 -11.55
N PHE A 98 2.96 11.99 -11.19
CA PHE A 98 3.25 13.41 -11.44
C PHE A 98 3.44 13.73 -12.92
N LEU A 99 4.05 12.83 -13.69
CA LEU A 99 4.17 13.01 -15.14
C LEU A 99 2.81 12.95 -15.83
N LEU A 100 1.89 12.11 -15.36
CA LEU A 100 0.50 12.06 -15.84
C LEU A 100 -0.23 13.38 -15.55
N VAL A 101 -0.17 13.88 -14.32
CA VAL A 101 -0.78 15.18 -13.93
C VAL A 101 -0.19 16.34 -14.74
N ALA A 102 1.12 16.32 -15.00
CA ALA A 102 1.79 17.31 -15.84
C ALA A 102 1.50 17.14 -17.34
N LYS A 103 0.68 16.16 -17.74
CA LYS A 103 0.36 15.80 -19.13
C LYS A 103 1.60 15.48 -19.97
N LYS A 104 2.62 14.90 -19.33
CA LYS A 104 3.88 14.45 -19.94
C LYS A 104 3.94 12.94 -20.16
N LEU A 105 2.98 12.20 -19.62
CA LEU A 105 2.85 10.76 -19.78
C LEU A 105 1.42 10.41 -20.19
N ASP A 106 1.29 9.49 -21.14
CA ASP A 106 -0.02 8.95 -21.55
C ASP A 106 -0.68 8.17 -20.40
N PHE A 107 -2.01 8.24 -20.34
CA PHE A 107 -2.80 7.59 -19.29
C PHE A 107 -2.60 6.07 -19.26
N ASN A 108 -2.55 5.41 -20.42
CA ASN A 108 -2.40 3.95 -20.47
C ASN A 108 -1.00 3.53 -20.00
N VAL A 109 0.02 4.29 -20.40
CA VAL A 109 1.40 4.06 -19.95
C VAL A 109 1.51 4.29 -18.44
N SER A 110 0.94 5.36 -17.91
CA SER A 110 0.94 5.65 -16.47
C SER A 110 0.19 4.59 -15.67
N THR A 111 -0.95 4.12 -16.19
CA THR A 111 -1.74 3.03 -15.60
C THR A 111 -0.90 1.76 -15.53
N GLY A 112 -0.20 1.40 -16.62
CA GLY A 112 0.68 0.22 -16.64
C GLY A 112 1.79 0.29 -15.59
N ILE A 113 2.45 1.44 -15.46
CA ILE A 113 3.50 1.65 -14.44
C ILE A 113 2.91 1.56 -13.03
N THR A 114 1.76 2.21 -12.79
CA THR A 114 1.09 2.23 -11.48
C THR A 114 0.63 0.84 -11.07
N VAL A 115 0.03 0.07 -11.98
CA VAL A 115 -0.37 -1.32 -11.74
C VAL A 115 0.86 -2.18 -11.43
N GLY A 116 1.94 -2.03 -12.20
CA GLY A 116 3.20 -2.72 -11.93
C GLY A 116 3.77 -2.40 -10.54
N ALA A 117 3.80 -1.13 -10.16
CA ALA A 117 4.19 -0.70 -8.82
C ALA A 117 3.29 -1.30 -7.73
N MET A 118 1.98 -1.32 -7.97
CA MET A 118 0.99 -1.88 -7.05
C MET A 118 1.17 -3.39 -6.86
N VAL A 119 1.51 -4.14 -7.91
CA VAL A 119 1.85 -5.57 -7.82
C VAL A 119 3.10 -5.78 -6.96
N VAL A 120 4.14 -4.98 -7.16
CA VAL A 120 5.36 -5.06 -6.33
C VAL A 120 5.05 -4.76 -4.87
N GLN A 121 4.26 -3.71 -4.61
CA GLN A 121 3.82 -3.35 -3.26
C GLN A 121 2.94 -4.44 -2.63
N ALA A 122 2.03 -5.07 -3.38
CA ALA A 122 1.19 -6.16 -2.89
C ALA A 122 2.02 -7.42 -2.55
N CYS A 123 2.98 -7.78 -3.41
CA CYS A 123 3.98 -8.82 -3.12
C CYS A 123 4.76 -8.51 -1.85
N TRP A 124 5.21 -7.27 -1.68
CA TRP A 124 5.88 -6.83 -0.46
C TRP A 124 4.97 -6.96 0.76
N PHE A 125 3.72 -6.49 0.68
CA PHE A 125 2.73 -6.61 1.76
C PHE A 125 2.52 -8.07 2.17
N LEU A 126 2.38 -8.98 1.21
CA LEU A 126 2.20 -10.40 1.49
C LEU A 126 3.44 -11.02 2.16
N LEU A 127 4.61 -10.84 1.56
CA LEU A 127 5.83 -11.54 1.95
C LEU A 127 6.48 -10.95 3.21
N ALA A 128 6.55 -9.62 3.32
CA ALA A 128 7.10 -8.96 4.49
C ALA A 128 6.29 -9.30 5.75
N HIS A 129 4.96 -9.21 5.68
CA HIS A 129 4.13 -9.48 6.84
C HIS A 129 4.05 -10.96 7.19
N ARG A 130 4.09 -11.88 6.21
CA ARG A 130 4.24 -13.32 6.48
C ARG A 130 5.56 -13.62 7.21
N SER A 131 6.63 -12.89 6.90
CA SER A 131 7.91 -13.01 7.60
C SER A 131 7.83 -12.44 9.04
N LEU A 132 7.20 -11.27 9.22
CA LEU A 132 6.97 -10.66 10.55
C LEU A 132 6.13 -11.55 11.47
N LEU A 133 5.14 -12.26 10.94
CA LEU A 133 4.34 -13.23 11.69
C LEU A 133 5.18 -14.40 12.24
N LYS A 134 6.29 -14.76 11.59
CA LYS A 134 7.16 -15.84 12.02
C LYS A 134 8.16 -15.42 13.10
N THR A 135 8.54 -14.14 13.15
CA THR A 135 9.59 -13.64 14.06
C THR A 135 9.05 -13.12 15.40
N GLY A 136 7.74 -12.88 15.53
CA GLY A 136 7.09 -12.57 16.81
C GLY A 136 7.32 -11.15 17.37
N GLY A 137 8.24 -10.36 16.79
CA GLY A 137 8.56 -8.99 17.22
C GLY A 137 7.69 -7.88 16.61
N TYR A 138 6.52 -8.21 16.07
CA TYR A 138 5.61 -7.25 15.42
C TYR A 138 4.15 -7.57 15.76
N PRO A 139 3.25 -6.56 15.89
CA PRO A 139 1.86 -6.81 16.22
C PRO A 139 1.20 -7.77 15.24
N ARG A 140 0.68 -8.88 15.77
CA ARG A 140 0.15 -9.98 14.96
C ARG A 140 -1.00 -9.55 14.07
N ASP A 141 -1.89 -8.70 14.57
CA ASP A 141 -3.07 -8.24 13.82
C ASP A 141 -2.67 -7.31 12.67
N LEU A 142 -1.69 -6.43 12.91
CA LEU A 142 -1.15 -5.56 11.87
C LEU A 142 -0.44 -6.36 10.77
N ALA A 143 0.29 -7.42 11.14
CA ALA A 143 0.89 -8.31 10.15
C ALA A 143 -0.15 -9.14 9.39
N LYS A 144 -1.16 -9.70 10.07
CA LYS A 144 -2.24 -10.43 9.41
C LYS A 144 -2.98 -9.54 8.41
N LEU A 145 -3.33 -8.31 8.80
CA LEU A 145 -3.99 -7.36 7.92
C LEU A 145 -3.12 -7.02 6.70
N GLY A 146 -1.83 -6.75 6.91
CA GLY A 146 -0.91 -6.50 5.81
C GLY A 146 -0.78 -7.70 4.87
N GLN A 147 -0.70 -8.91 5.42
CA GLN A 147 -0.65 -10.14 4.65
C GLN A 147 -1.93 -10.34 3.82
N SER A 148 -3.11 -10.10 4.42
CA SER A 148 -4.40 -10.26 3.73
C SER A 148 -4.58 -9.23 2.63
N ILE A 149 -4.16 -7.97 2.82
CA ILE A 149 -4.21 -6.94 1.78
C ILE A 149 -3.35 -7.35 0.59
N GLY A 150 -2.09 -7.72 0.83
CA GLY A 150 -1.19 -8.14 -0.25
C GLY A 150 -1.70 -9.37 -1.00
N GLY A 151 -2.16 -10.39 -0.27
CA GLY A 151 -2.74 -11.58 -0.88
C GLY A 151 -4.03 -11.30 -1.67
N ALA A 152 -4.92 -10.50 -1.11
CA ALA A 152 -6.17 -10.11 -1.77
C ALA A 152 -5.90 -9.32 -3.05
N LEU A 153 -4.97 -8.35 -3.05
CA LEU A 153 -4.63 -7.58 -4.25
C LEU A 153 -4.00 -8.43 -5.36
N LEU A 154 -3.10 -9.35 -5.01
CA LEU A 154 -2.45 -10.23 -5.99
C LEU A 154 -3.43 -11.18 -6.68
N VAL A 155 -4.50 -11.59 -5.98
CA VAL A 155 -5.57 -12.41 -6.56
C VAL A 155 -6.60 -11.54 -7.27
N ALA A 156 -7.02 -10.43 -6.65
CA ALA A 156 -8.05 -9.56 -7.19
C ALA A 156 -7.66 -8.88 -8.50
N LEU A 157 -6.41 -8.46 -8.67
CA LEU A 157 -5.95 -7.80 -9.88
C LEU A 157 -6.16 -8.63 -11.17
N PRO A 158 -5.62 -9.86 -11.27
CA PRO A 158 -5.84 -10.68 -12.46
C PRO A 158 -7.30 -11.07 -12.64
N LEU A 159 -8.05 -11.29 -11.55
CA LEU A 159 -9.49 -11.57 -11.65
C LEU A 159 -10.26 -10.36 -12.19
N ALA A 160 -10.03 -9.16 -11.65
CA ALA A 160 -10.66 -7.92 -12.09
C ALA A 160 -10.35 -7.63 -13.57
N ALA A 161 -9.14 -7.95 -14.04
CA ALA A 161 -8.78 -7.81 -15.45
C ALA A 161 -9.68 -8.64 -16.39
N LEU A 162 -10.25 -9.76 -15.92
CA LEU A 162 -11.20 -10.56 -16.70
C LEU A 162 -12.48 -9.79 -17.04
N ALA A 163 -12.87 -8.78 -16.26
CA ALA A 163 -14.03 -7.93 -16.57
C ALA A 163 -13.83 -7.13 -17.87
N ALA A 164 -12.57 -6.82 -18.20
CA ALA A 164 -12.17 -6.07 -19.39
C ALA A 164 -11.93 -6.96 -20.63
N VAL A 165 -11.94 -8.29 -20.49
CA VAL A 165 -11.76 -9.21 -21.61
C VAL A 165 -13.07 -9.32 -22.38
N GLU A 166 -13.23 -8.52 -23.45
CA GLU A 166 -14.50 -8.41 -24.19
C GLU A 166 -15.02 -9.73 -24.75
N GLN A 167 -14.10 -10.60 -25.19
CA GLN A 167 -14.40 -11.91 -25.78
C GLN A 167 -14.79 -12.97 -24.74
N ALA A 168 -14.64 -12.68 -23.44
CA ALA A 168 -14.97 -13.64 -22.40
C ALA A 168 -16.50 -13.72 -22.17
N PRO A 169 -17.04 -14.92 -21.86
CA PRO A 169 -18.44 -15.08 -21.48
C PRO A 169 -18.87 -14.14 -20.35
N ALA A 170 -20.13 -13.71 -20.36
CA ALA A 170 -20.67 -12.78 -19.37
C ALA A 170 -20.49 -13.25 -17.91
N TRP A 171 -20.59 -14.56 -17.65
CA TRP A 171 -20.37 -15.13 -16.33
C TRP A 171 -18.91 -15.04 -15.86
N ILE A 172 -17.93 -15.07 -16.78
CA ILE A 172 -16.51 -14.85 -16.46
C ILE A 172 -16.30 -13.36 -16.17
N ARG A 173 -16.79 -12.48 -17.05
CA ARG A 173 -16.58 -11.03 -16.91
C ARG A 173 -17.22 -10.46 -15.64
N TRP A 174 -18.49 -10.79 -15.41
CA TRP A 174 -19.26 -10.21 -14.30
C TRP A 174 -19.29 -11.09 -13.05
N GLY A 175 -19.22 -12.41 -13.19
CA GLY A 175 -19.11 -13.30 -12.04
C GLY A 175 -17.71 -13.25 -11.45
N ILE A 176 -16.71 -13.76 -12.19
CA ILE A 176 -15.33 -13.83 -11.71
C ILE A 176 -14.69 -12.44 -11.68
N GLY A 177 -14.80 -11.67 -12.77
CA GLY A 177 -14.23 -10.33 -12.85
C GLY A 177 -14.88 -9.35 -11.87
N GLY A 178 -16.21 -9.39 -11.74
CA GLY A 178 -16.94 -8.60 -10.74
C GLY A 178 -16.52 -8.95 -9.31
N ALA A 179 -16.37 -10.23 -8.97
CA ALA A 179 -15.85 -10.65 -7.67
C ALA A 179 -14.43 -10.12 -7.43
N GLY A 180 -13.56 -10.19 -8.44
CA GLY A 180 -12.23 -9.59 -8.41
C GLY A 180 -12.25 -8.09 -8.09
N ILE A 181 -13.15 -7.33 -8.74
CA ILE A 181 -13.33 -5.90 -8.49
C ILE A 181 -13.73 -5.63 -7.03
N VAL A 182 -14.71 -6.37 -6.50
CA VAL A 182 -15.19 -6.18 -5.11
C VAL A 182 -14.09 -6.49 -4.09
N VAL A 183 -13.38 -7.61 -4.27
CA VAL A 183 -12.26 -7.99 -3.39
C VAL A 183 -11.14 -6.97 -3.48
N GLY A 184 -10.80 -6.53 -4.70
CA GLY A 184 -9.79 -5.51 -4.96
C GLY A 184 -10.13 -4.19 -4.29
N ALA A 185 -11.36 -3.70 -4.46
CA ALA A 185 -11.83 -2.47 -3.84
C ALA A 185 -11.80 -2.55 -2.31
N THR A 186 -12.19 -3.69 -1.74
CA THR A 186 -12.15 -3.90 -0.28
C THR A 186 -10.72 -3.86 0.24
N ALA A 187 -9.79 -4.55 -0.44
CA ALA A 187 -8.37 -4.52 -0.08
C ALA A 187 -7.78 -3.11 -0.23
N TRP A 188 -8.21 -2.38 -1.26
CA TRP A 188 -7.80 -1.00 -1.51
C TRP A 188 -8.24 -0.06 -0.38
N VAL A 189 -9.46 -0.20 0.13
CA VAL A 189 -9.95 0.57 1.30
C VAL A 189 -9.24 0.15 2.60
N ALA A 190 -8.93 -1.13 2.75
CA ALA A 190 -8.21 -1.63 3.93
C ALA A 190 -6.75 -1.13 3.99
N TRP A 191 -6.17 -0.77 2.85
CA TRP A 191 -4.77 -0.36 2.75
C TRP A 191 -4.45 0.97 3.48
N PRO A 192 -5.20 2.07 3.29
CA PRO A 192 -5.08 3.27 4.13
C PRO A 192 -5.26 2.98 5.62
N TYR A 193 -6.19 2.10 5.98
CA TYR A 193 -6.43 1.71 7.37
C TYR A 193 -5.22 0.99 7.98
N TRP A 194 -4.54 0.14 7.20
CA TRP A 194 -3.28 -0.46 7.63
C TRP A 194 -2.22 0.60 7.96
N TYR A 195 -2.05 1.62 7.11
CA TYR A 195 -1.11 2.72 7.38
C TYR A 195 -1.49 3.53 8.62
N PHE A 196 -2.79 3.74 8.87
CA PHE A 196 -3.25 4.37 10.10
C PHE A 196 -2.83 3.55 11.34
N LEU A 197 -3.06 2.24 11.34
CA LEU A 197 -2.64 1.36 12.43
C LEU A 197 -1.11 1.31 12.58
N ALA A 198 -0.38 1.29 11.46
CA ALA A 198 1.08 1.35 11.45
C ALA A 198 1.59 2.67 12.07
N SER A 199 0.93 3.80 11.81
CA SER A 199 1.30 5.09 12.41
C SER A 199 1.20 5.07 13.94
N ARG A 200 0.16 4.44 14.48
CA ARG A 200 -0.03 4.28 15.92
C ARG A 200 1.06 3.39 16.50
N HIS A 201 1.32 2.23 15.87
CA HIS A 201 2.37 1.32 16.30
C HIS A 201 3.75 1.98 16.31
N LEU A 202 4.12 2.68 15.23
CA LEU A 202 5.40 3.35 15.08
C LEU A 202 5.57 4.59 15.99
N SER A 203 4.47 5.10 16.57
CA SER A 203 4.51 6.20 17.53
C SER A 203 4.83 5.76 18.96
N HIS A 204 4.70 4.47 19.27
CA HIS A 204 4.96 3.96 20.63
C HIS A 204 6.45 4.08 20.99
N ARG A 205 6.71 4.66 22.16
CA ARG A 205 8.04 4.68 22.80
C ARG A 205 8.19 3.42 23.65
N PRO A 206 9.38 2.77 23.67
CA PRO A 206 9.67 1.76 24.68
C PRO A 206 9.52 2.37 26.07
N VAL A 207 8.85 1.67 26.99
CA VAL A 207 8.86 2.05 28.41
C VAL A 207 10.30 1.92 28.88
N THR A 208 10.95 3.03 29.17
CA THR A 208 12.25 3.04 29.84
C THR A 208 12.00 2.50 31.24
N SER A 209 12.30 1.22 31.48
CA SER A 209 12.36 0.66 32.82
C SER A 209 13.46 1.40 33.58
N ARG A 210 13.10 2.49 34.26
CA ARG A 210 13.94 3.11 35.28
C ARG A 210 14.24 2.03 36.29
N HIS A 211 15.49 1.55 36.34
CA HIS A 211 15.98 0.86 37.52
C HIS A 211 15.74 1.79 38.71
N PRO A 212 15.09 1.33 39.80
CA PRO A 212 15.16 2.07 41.04
C PRO A 212 16.63 2.16 41.42
N ALA A 213 17.15 3.38 41.52
CA ALA A 213 18.45 3.59 42.10
C ALA A 213 18.42 3.00 43.51
N ALA A 214 19.22 1.98 43.75
CA ALA A 214 19.46 1.46 45.08
C ALA A 214 19.93 2.63 45.96
N ARG A 215 19.18 2.91 47.02
CA ARG A 215 19.64 3.66 48.18
C ARG A 215 19.52 2.76 49.39
#